data_AF-A0A2M7E4J5-F1
#
_entry.id   AF-A0A2M7E4J5-F1
#
_cell.length_a   1.000
_cell.length_b   1.000
_cell.length_c   1.000
_cell.angle_alpha   90.00
_cell.angle_beta   90.00
_cell.angle_gamma   90.00
#
_symmetry.space_group_name_H-M   'P 1'
#
loop_
_entity.id
_entity.type
_entity.pdbx_description
1 polymer ?
#
loop_
_entity_poly.entity_id
_entity_poly.type
_entity_poly.pdbx_seq_one_letter_code
_entity_poly.pdbx_strand_id
1 'polypeptide(L)' 'MREKALKKEPIFIINPFDPRLKTHRLTGKLKQYWSFSIDYQWKIVFRLIKPNAVLFVDVGTHEIYKK' A
#
# COMPACT_ATOMS: atom_id res chain seq x y z
N MET A 1 -4.08 12.87 6.51
CA MET A 1 -3.53 11.52 6.28
C MET A 1 -4.44 10.44 6.87
N ARG A 2 -4.65 10.39 8.19
CA ARG A 2 -5.47 9.36 8.87
C ARG A 2 -6.88 9.17 8.30
N GLU A 3 -7.65 10.25 8.13
CA GLU A 3 -9.01 10.16 7.59
C GLU A 3 -9.06 9.61 6.15
N LYS A 4 -8.09 9.99 5.32
CA LYS A 4 -7.98 9.48 3.94
C LYS A 4 -7.63 8.00 3.92
N ALA A 5 -6.77 7.55 4.84
CA ALA A 5 -6.44 6.14 4.99
C ALA A 5 -7.68 5.33 5.41
N LEU A 6 -8.48 5.82 6.35
CA LEU A 6 -9.74 5.18 6.78
C LEU A 6 -10.75 5.06 5.63
N LYS A 7 -10.77 6.01 4.70
CA LYS A 7 -11.61 5.93 3.48
C LYS A 7 -11.14 4.86 2.49
N LYS A 8 -9.86 4.49 2.52
CA LYS A 8 -9.25 3.49 1.61
C LYS A 8 -9.27 2.08 2.18
N GLU A 9 -9.21 1.96 3.51
CA GLU A 9 -9.25 0.69 4.24
C GLU A 9 -10.41 -0.24 3.83
N PRO A 10 -11.69 0.19 3.75
CA PRO A 10 -12.77 -0.72 3.38
C PRO A 10 -12.62 -1.25 1.94
N ILE A 11 -12.09 -0.43 1.02
CA ILE A 11 -11.79 -0.86 -0.35
C ILE A 11 -10.68 -1.91 -0.33
N PHE A 12 -9.63 -1.67 0.47
CA PHE A 12 -8.49 -2.58 0.61
C PHE A 12 -8.89 -3.93 1.22
N ILE A 13 -9.75 -3.94 2.24
CA ILE A 13 -10.24 -5.17 2.88
C ILE A 13 -11.02 -6.04 1.87
N ILE A 14 -11.82 -5.42 0.99
CA ILE A 14 -12.58 -6.13 -0.05
C ILE A 14 -11.66 -6.64 -1.15
N ASN A 15 -10.80 -5.76 -1.68
CA ASN A 15 -9.83 -6.12 -2.71
C ASN A 15 -8.57 -5.24 -2.59
N PRO A 16 -7.44 -5.79 -2.13
CA PRO A 16 -6.19 -5.05 -2.00
C PRO A 16 -5.61 -4.61 -3.37
N PHE A 17 -6.10 -5.17 -4.48
CA PHE A 17 -5.70 -4.83 -5.85
C PHE A 17 -6.78 -4.04 -6.61
N ASP A 18 -7.73 -3.43 -5.90
CA ASP A 18 -8.72 -2.56 -6.51
C ASP A 18 -8.04 -1.39 -7.27
N PRO A 19 -8.41 -1.09 -8.53
CA PRO A 19 -7.80 -0.01 -9.30
C PRO A 19 -7.82 1.36 -8.61
N ARG A 20 -8.80 1.63 -7.72
CA ARG A 20 -8.90 2.87 -6.93
C ARG A 20 -7.77 3.04 -5.91
N LEU A 21 -7.11 1.94 -5.54
CA LEU A 21 -5.99 1.92 -4.61
C LEU A 21 -4.66 2.14 -5.34
N LYS A 22 -4.61 1.97 -6.67
CA LYS A 22 -3.38 2.04 -7.48
C LYS A 22 -2.27 1.13 -6.93
N THR A 23 -2.66 -0.07 -6.48
CA THR A 23 -1.76 -1.04 -5.88
C THR A 23 -0.75 -1.55 -6.91
N HIS A 24 0.53 -1.53 -6.55
CA HIS A 24 1.60 -2.04 -7.40
C HIS A 24 2.68 -2.73 -6.56
N ARG A 25 3.38 -3.69 -7.17
CA ARG A 25 4.50 -4.37 -6.54
C ARG A 25 5.71 -3.44 -6.53
N LEU A 26 6.44 -3.42 -5.43
CA LEU A 26 7.68 -2.66 -5.37
C LEU A 26 8.80 -3.41 -6.10
N THR A 27 9.88 -2.70 -6.43
CA THR A 27 10.98 -3.23 -7.23
C THR A 27 12.27 -3.36 -6.39
N GLY A 28 13.30 -3.98 -6.98
CA GLY A 28 14.62 -4.14 -6.35
C GLY A 28 14.57 -4.98 -5.07
N LYS A 29 15.20 -4.49 -4.00
CA LYS A 29 15.25 -5.16 -2.69
C LYS A 29 13.88 -5.33 -2.04
N LEU A 30 12.87 -4.59 -2.51
CA LEU A 30 11.51 -4.61 -1.97
C LEU A 30 10.53 -5.43 -2.83
N LYS A 31 11.00 -6.31 -3.73
CA LYS A 31 10.15 -7.11 -4.64
C LYS A 31 9.06 -7.96 -3.99
N GLN A 32 9.18 -8.24 -2.70
CA GLN A 32 8.21 -9.00 -1.89
C GLN A 32 7.12 -8.11 -1.27
N TYR A 33 7.22 -6.80 -1.42
CA TYR A 33 6.29 -5.82 -0.88
C TYR A 33 5.44 -5.21 -1.99
N TRP A 34 4.29 -4.72 -1.57
CA TRP A 34 3.30 -4.02 -2.37
C TRP A 34 3.07 -2.66 -1.76
N SER A 35 2.60 -1.73 -2.58
CA SER A 35 2.20 -0.42 -2.10
C SER A 35 0.93 0.05 -2.77
N PHE A 36 0.07 0.71 -2.00
CA PHE A 36 -1.12 1.37 -2.50
C PHE A 36 -1.19 2.84 -2.04
N SER A 37 -1.83 3.68 -2.86
CA SER A 37 -1.95 5.11 -2.63
C SER A 37 -3.09 5.43 -1.66
N ILE A 38 -2.76 6.18 -0.61
CA ILE A 38 -3.76 6.88 0.22
C ILE A 38 -4.24 8.12 -0.54
N ASP A 39 -3.28 8.93 -1.03
CA ASP A 39 -3.52 10.08 -1.89
C ASP A 39 -2.33 10.31 -2.83
N TYR A 40 -2.21 11.51 -3.41
CA TYR A 40 -1.11 11.85 -4.31
C TYR A 40 0.25 11.83 -3.63
N GLN A 41 0.32 12.08 -2.32
CA GLN A 41 1.60 12.16 -1.61
C GLN A 41 1.91 10.85 -0.89
N TRP A 42 0.92 10.27 -0.22
CA TRP A 42 1.10 9.18 0.75
C TRP A 42 0.74 7.80 0.19
N LYS A 43 1.51 6.81 0.59
CA LYS A 43 1.33 5.40 0.27
C LYS A 43 1.52 4.53 1.50
N ILE A 44 0.80 3.40 1.53
CA ILE A 44 1.01 2.33 2.51
C ILE A 44 1.80 1.23 1.83
N VAL A 45 2.79 0.67 2.52
CA VAL A 45 3.56 -0.50 2.12
C VAL A 45 3.08 -1.70 2.91
N PHE A 46 2.83 -2.81 2.23
CA PHE A 46 2.37 -4.04 2.86
C PHE A 46 2.97 -5.27 2.17
N ARG A 47 2.87 -6.43 2.82
CA ARG A 47 3.16 -7.72 2.21
C ARG A 47 2.05 -8.72 2.48
N LEU A 48 1.81 -9.60 1.52
CA LEU A 48 0.93 -10.76 1.72
C LEU A 48 1.69 -11.78 2.56
N ILE A 49 1.13 -12.19 3.70
CA ILE A 49 1.71 -13.20 4.58
C ILE A 49 0.98 -14.55 4.50
N LYS A 50 -0.31 -14.52 4.13
CA LYS A 50 -1.17 -15.68 3.83
C LYS A 50 -2.20 -15.25 2.77
N PRO A 51 -2.96 -16.17 2.14
CA PRO A 51 -3.97 -15.81 1.13
C PRO A 51 -4.94 -14.71 1.57
N ASN A 52 -5.34 -14.70 2.85
CA ASN A 52 -6.29 -13.72 3.40
C ASN A 52 -5.67 -12.88 4.53
N ALA A 53 -4.34 -12.75 4.58
CA ALA A 53 -3.68 -11.97 5.61
C ALA A 53 -2.55 -11.12 5.03
N VAL A 54 -2.54 -9.86 5.44
CA VAL A 54 -1.52 -8.89 5.07
C VAL A 54 -0.81 -8.37 6.31
N LEU A 55 0.43 -7.95 6.13
CA LEU A 55 1.15 -7.17 7.13
C LEU A 55 1.38 -5.77 6.56
N PHE A 56 0.89 -4.74 7.25
CA PHE A 56 1.29 -3.36 7.00
C PHE A 56 2.68 -3.15 7.56
N VAL A 57 3.57 -2.61 6.72
CA VAL A 57 5.01 -2.53 6.99
C VAL A 57 5.42 -1.10 7.23
N ASP A 58 4.90 -0.17 6.43
CA ASP A 58 5.28 1.24 6.51
C ASP A 58 4.20 2.14 5.90
N VAL A 59 4.25 3.42 6.22
CA VAL A 59 3.49 4.50 5.59
C VAL A 59 4.43 5.66 5.26
N GLY A 60 4.51 6.03 3.99
CA GLY A 60 5.45 7.06 3.57
C GLY A 60 5.04 7.74 2.27
N THR A 61 5.86 8.69 1.85
CA THR A 61 5.60 9.48 0.65
C THR A 61 6.26 8.86 -0.59
N HIS A 62 6.23 9.56 -1.72
CA HIS A 62 7.01 9.17 -2.91
C HIS A 62 8.53 9.20 -2.68
N GLU A 63 8.99 9.79 -1.58
CA GLU A 63 10.41 9.92 -1.25
C GLU A 63 11.05 8.63 -0.74
N ILE A 64 10.27 7.56 -0.51
CA ILE A 64 10.81 6.22 -0.19
C ILE A 64 11.72 5.68 -1.32
N TYR A 65 11.68 6.30 -2.52
CA TYR A 65 12.54 5.95 -3.67
C TYR A 65 13.67 6.93 -3.97
N LYS A 66 13.81 8.01 -3.20
CA LYS A 66 14.97 8.90 -3.37
C LYS A 66 16.14 8.31 -2.58
N LYS A 67 17.05 7.68 -3.33
CA LYS A 67 18.43 7.42 -2.91
C LYS A 67 19.11 8.70 -2.43
#